data_AF-A0A0Q7MTJ2-F1
#
_entry.id   AF-A0A0Q7MTJ2-F1
#
_cell.length_a   1.000
_cell.length_b   1.000
_cell.length_c   1.000
_cell.angle_alpha   90.00
_cell.angle_beta   90.00
_cell.angle_gamma   90.00
#
_symmetry.space_group_name_H-M   'P 1'
#
loop_
_entity.id
_entity.type
_entity.pdbx_description
1 polymer ?
#
loop_
_entity_poly.entity_id
_entity_poly.type
_entity_poly.pdbx_seq_one_letter_code
_entity_poly.pdbx_strand_id
1 'polypeptide(L)' 'MEPIMAKPVLSDPIALRLPVDVLKDIEIIAAASERSRSWVMVRAMRYYLATEGKDVLEIERARESMRLGRGLITI' A
#
# COMPACT_ATOMS: atom_id res chain seq x y z
N MET A 1 10.41 -29.33 6.78
CA MET A 1 9.17 -28.66 7.21
C MET A 1 9.20 -27.26 6.63
N GLU A 2 8.50 -27.02 5.52
CA GLU A 2 8.40 -25.65 5.01
C GLU A 2 7.51 -24.81 5.94
N PRO A 3 7.86 -23.55 6.24
CA PRO A 3 7.04 -22.71 7.08
C PRO A 3 5.74 -22.40 6.33
N ILE A 4 4.61 -22.79 6.91
CA ILE A 4 3.29 -22.34 6.46
C ILE A 4 3.26 -20.81 6.53
N MET A 5 3.36 -20.12 5.39
CA MET A 5 3.17 -18.67 5.36
C MET A 5 1.73 -18.39 5.82
N ALA A 6 1.60 -17.82 7.01
CA ALA A 6 0.31 -17.40 7.54
C ALA A 6 -0.36 -16.45 6.53
N LYS A 7 -1.62 -16.72 6.20
CA LYS A 7 -2.39 -15.85 5.30
C LYS A 7 -2.39 -14.42 5.89
N PRO A 8 -2.10 -13.38 5.08
CA PRO A 8 -2.14 -12.01 5.56
C PRO A 8 -3.51 -11.68 6.15
N VAL A 9 -3.53 -11.04 7.31
CA VAL A 9 -4.76 -10.45 7.86
C VAL A 9 -5.17 -9.31 6.94
N LEU A 10 -6.35 -9.42 6.34
CA LEU A 10 -6.90 -8.41 5.44
C LEU A 10 -7.77 -7.44 6.25
N SER A 11 -7.91 -6.22 5.76
CA SER A 11 -8.93 -5.29 6.25
C SER A 11 -10.33 -5.80 5.90
N ASP A 12 -11.36 -5.20 6.49
CA ASP A 12 -12.70 -5.30 5.94
C ASP A 12 -12.73 -4.84 4.47
N PRO A 13 -13.65 -5.37 3.65
CA PRO A 13 -13.81 -4.93 2.27
C PRO A 13 -14.09 -3.43 2.19
N ILE A 14 -13.36 -2.73 1.33
CA ILE A 14 -13.58 -1.33 1.04
C ILE A 14 -14.35 -1.17 -0.27
N ALA A 15 -15.34 -0.29 -0.30
CA ALA A 15 -16.01 0.11 -1.55
C ALA A 15 -15.19 1.21 -2.23
N LEU A 16 -14.64 0.93 -3.41
CA LEU A 16 -13.83 1.86 -4.19
C LEU A 16 -14.45 2.07 -5.58
N ARG A 17 -14.54 3.34 -6.02
CA ARG A 17 -14.92 3.70 -7.38
C ARG A 17 -13.68 3.96 -8.21
N LEU A 18 -13.62 3.37 -9.41
CA LEU A 18 -12.53 3.55 -10.37
C LEU A 18 -13.10 4.10 -11.68
N PRO A 19 -12.32 4.92 -12.42
CA PRO A 19 -12.61 5.18 -13.82
C PRO A 19 -12.75 3.86 -14.60
N VAL A 20 -13.68 3.83 -15.57
CA VAL A 20 -14.04 2.60 -16.29
C VAL A 20 -12.88 2.04 -17.10
N ASP A 21 -12.12 2.93 -17.74
CA ASP A 21 -10.90 2.61 -18.47
C ASP A 21 -9.81 2.03 -17.56
N VAL A 22 -9.60 2.62 -16.39
CA VAL A 22 -8.64 2.11 -15.39
C VAL A 22 -9.02 0.70 -14.91
N LEU A 23 -10.31 0.46 -14.63
CA LEU A 23 -10.77 -0.87 -14.24
C LEU A 23 -10.55 -1.90 -15.36
N LYS A 24 -10.83 -1.52 -16.62
CA LYS A 24 -10.62 -2.37 -17.78
C LYS A 24 -9.15 -2.78 -17.92
N ASP A 25 -8.22 -1.85 -17.78
CA ASP A 25 -6.79 -2.15 -17.87
C ASP A 25 -6.32 -3.05 -16.73
N ILE A 26 -6.82 -2.83 -15.49
CA ILE A 26 -6.55 -3.72 -14.36
C ILE A 26 -7.04 -5.14 -14.63
N GLU A 27 -8.21 -5.30 -15.24
CA GLU A 27 -8.76 -6.61 -15.59
C GLU A 27 -7.93 -7.33 -16.66
N ILE A 28 -7.44 -6.59 -17.67
CA ILE A 28 -6.52 -7.13 -18.68
C ILE A 28 -5.23 -7.61 -18.02
N ILE A 29 -4.62 -6.80 -17.15
CA ILE A 29 -3.38 -7.15 -16.45
C ILE A 29 -3.59 -8.35 -15.54
N ALA A 30 -4.69 -8.40 -14.80
CA ALA A 30 -5.03 -9.51 -13.92
C ALA A 30 -5.15 -10.82 -14.71
N ALA A 31 -5.86 -10.80 -15.86
CA ALA A 31 -5.99 -11.95 -16.73
C ALA A 31 -4.63 -12.39 -17.31
N ALA A 32 -3.86 -11.47 -17.87
CA ALA A 32 -2.57 -11.76 -18.49
C ALA A 32 -1.50 -12.27 -17.50
N SER A 33 -1.61 -11.89 -16.22
CA SER A 33 -0.68 -12.32 -15.16
C SER A 33 -1.17 -13.53 -14.36
N GLU A 34 -2.36 -14.06 -14.66
CA GLU A 34 -3.01 -15.12 -13.87
C GLU A 34 -3.10 -14.75 -12.38
N ARG A 35 -3.56 -13.53 -12.10
CA ARG A 35 -3.72 -12.98 -10.74
C ARG A 35 -5.11 -12.35 -10.57
N SER A 36 -5.47 -12.06 -9.33
CA SER A 36 -6.73 -11.37 -9.03
C SER A 36 -6.61 -9.85 -9.26
N ARG A 37 -7.73 -9.17 -9.50
CA ARG A 37 -7.80 -7.70 -9.53
C ARG A 37 -7.24 -7.09 -8.25
N SER A 38 -7.59 -7.67 -7.10
CA SER A 38 -7.09 -7.27 -5.78
C SER A 38 -5.56 -7.34 -5.72
N TRP A 39 -4.93 -8.37 -6.30
CA TRP A 39 -3.46 -8.45 -6.35
C TRP A 39 -2.84 -7.28 -7.13
N VAL A 40 -3.40 -6.94 -8.30
CA VAL A 40 -2.91 -5.82 -9.13
C VAL A 40 -3.07 -4.50 -8.38
N MET A 41 -4.24 -4.28 -7.77
CA MET A 41 -4.53 -3.08 -6.98
C MET A 41 -3.59 -2.96 -5.77
N VAL A 42 -3.42 -4.02 -4.98
CA VAL A 42 -2.52 -4.04 -3.82
C VAL A 42 -1.07 -3.81 -4.25
N ARG A 43 -0.65 -4.36 -5.39
CA ARG A 43 0.69 -4.11 -5.95
C ARG A 43 0.89 -2.64 -6.26
N ALA A 44 -0.05 -1.99 -6.95
CA ALA A 44 0.02 -0.58 -7.27
C ALA A 44 0.04 0.30 -6.01
N MET A 45 -0.84 0.00 -5.03
CA MET A 45 -0.87 0.71 -3.75
C MET A 45 0.44 0.58 -2.97
N ARG A 46 1.02 -0.63 -2.92
CA ARG A 46 2.34 -0.84 -2.29
C ARG A 46 3.45 -0.09 -2.99
N TYR A 47 3.40 -0.01 -4.33
CA TYR A 47 4.38 0.75 -5.09
C TYR A 47 4.32 2.24 -4.72
N TYR A 48 3.12 2.84 -4.69
CA TYR A 48 2.93 4.22 -4.25
C TYR A 48 3.46 4.45 -2.83
N LEU A 49 3.14 3.55 -1.88
CA LEU A 49 3.62 3.66 -0.49
C LEU A 49 5.15 3.53 -0.36
N ALA A 50 5.81 2.84 -1.28
CA ALA A 50 7.27 2.70 -1.29
C ALA A 50 7.98 3.86 -2.00
N THR A 51 7.27 4.66 -2.79
CA THR A 51 7.79 5.81 -3.53
C THR A 51 7.27 7.11 -2.90
N GLU A 52 6.37 7.82 -3.56
CA GLU A 52 5.84 9.12 -3.14
C GLU A 52 5.20 9.06 -1.74
N GLY A 53 4.45 7.99 -1.45
CA GLY A 53 3.80 7.81 -0.16
C GLY A 53 4.79 7.69 1.00
N LYS A 54 6.03 7.23 0.75
CA LYS A 54 7.06 7.14 1.78
C LYS A 54 7.45 8.52 2.29
N ASP A 55 7.71 9.46 1.39
CA ASP A 55 8.14 10.82 1.74
C ASP A 55 7.06 11.55 2.54
N VAL A 56 5.79 11.39 2.13
CA VAL A 56 4.64 11.94 2.88
C VAL A 56 4.58 11.37 4.29
N LEU A 57 4.71 10.05 4.43
CA LEU A 57 4.67 9.40 5.75
C LEU A 57 5.85 9.79 6.65
N GLU A 58 7.04 10.02 6.09
CA GLU A 58 8.21 10.47 6.85
C GLU A 58 8.02 11.90 7.38
N ILE A 59 7.49 12.81 6.57
CA ILE A 59 7.16 14.17 6.99
C ILE A 59 6.14 14.16 8.13
N GLU A 60 5.07 13.36 8.02
CA GLU A 60 4.06 13.27 9.07
C GLU A 60 4.61 12.67 10.38
N ARG A 61 5.48 11.66 10.29
CA ARG A 61 6.18 11.12 11.49
C ARG A 61 7.10 12.16 12.14
N ALA A 62 7.77 12.98 11.35
CA ALA A 62 8.62 14.06 11.87
C ALA A 62 7.76 15.11 12.60
N ARG A 63 6.64 15.53 12.01
CA ARG A 63 5.66 16.44 12.63
C ARG A 63 5.14 15.90 13.95
N GLU A 64 4.78 14.61 13.99
CA GLU A 64 4.31 13.98 15.21
C GLU A 64 5.39 13.92 16.29
N SER A 65 6.64 13.63 15.92
CA SER A 65 7.78 13.59 16.84
C SER A 65 8.05 14.96 17.48
N MET A 66 7.97 16.03 16.69
CA MET A 66 8.08 17.40 17.19
C MET A 66 6.94 17.75 18.15
N ARG A 67 5.70 17.40 17.81
CA ARG A 67 4.52 17.63 18.67
C ARG A 67 4.65 16.92 20.03
N LEU A 68 5.26 15.73 20.05
CA LEU A 68 5.44 14.94 21.25
C LEU A 68 6.72 15.28 22.04
N GLY A 69 7.47 16.31 21.63
CA GLY A 69 8.71 16.71 22.30
C GLY A 69 9.83 15.67 22.18
N ARG A 70 9.70 14.71 21.26
CA ARG A 70 10.70 13.66 20.99
C ARG A 70 11.67 14.11 19.89
N GLY A 71 12.09 15.37 19.93
CA GLY A 71 13.12 15.89 19.05
C GLY A 71 14.42 15.14 19.30
N LEU A 72 15.01 14.58 18.24
CA LEU A 72 16.32 13.94 18.25
C LEU A 72 17.36 14.85 18.92
N ILE A 73 17.66 14.61 20.19
CA ILE A 73 18.94 15.01 20.78
C ILE A 73 19.89 13.87 20.44
N THR A 74 20.47 13.96 19.25
CA THR A 74 21.70 13.25 18.93
C THR A 74 22.83 14.26 19.08
N ILE A 75 23.54 14.15 20.20
CA ILE A 75 24.93 14.58 20.35
C ILE A 75 25.85 13.46 19.85
#